data_AF-A0A0B4XHK7-F1
#
_entry.id   AF-A0A0B4XHK7-F1
#
_cell.length_a   1.000
_cell.length_b   1.000
_cell.length_c   1.000
_cell.angle_alpha   90.00
_cell.angle_beta   90.00
_cell.angle_gamma   90.00
#
_symmetry.space_group_name_H-M   'P 1'
#
loop_
_entity.id
_entity.type
_entity.pdbx_description
1 polymer ?
#
loop_
_entity_poly.entity_id
_entity_poly.type
_entity_poly.pdbx_seq_one_letter_code
_entity_poly.pdbx_strand_id
1 'polypeptide(L)'
;MTRKIDLRQLVELRALRMRRAQEKAQRQLGRHQQAARAAELARHESLSHEEERRREEDVLYAHLAQGTAGHRDLQRYRGALSAMDHRARQLEEQVHAAEMRERQEAKQKQELAAEYRRKQKLHDRILFLAEENRREEARRADVVSEIEDEDIIHPKSNKRAR
;
A
#
# COMPACT_ATOMS: atom_id res chain seq x y z
N MET A 1 -15.56 -13.84 -35.99
CA MET A 1 -14.15 -14.30 -35.94
C MET A 1 -13.60 -14.06 -34.54
N THR A 2 -13.66 -15.06 -33.67
CA THR A 2 -13.08 -15.02 -32.32
C THR A 2 -11.55 -15.12 -32.47
N ARG A 3 -10.85 -14.00 -32.24
CA ARG A 3 -9.38 -14.01 -32.17
C ARG A 3 -8.99 -15.01 -31.09
N LYS A 4 -8.33 -16.11 -31.46
CA LYS A 4 -7.65 -16.99 -30.51
C LYS A 4 -6.63 -16.12 -29.79
N ILE A 5 -6.96 -15.66 -28.59
CA ILE A 5 -6.02 -14.87 -27.78
C ILE A 5 -4.90 -15.84 -27.42
N ASP A 6 -3.69 -15.55 -27.86
CA ASP A 6 -2.52 -16.33 -27.52
C ASP A 6 -2.36 -16.33 -25.99
N LEU A 7 -2.40 -17.53 -25.41
CA LEU A 7 -2.32 -17.76 -23.98
C LEU A 7 -0.99 -17.22 -23.42
N ARG A 8 0.09 -17.20 -24.23
CA ARG A 8 1.37 -16.59 -23.87
C ARG A 8 1.24 -15.08 -23.68
N GLN A 9 0.59 -14.40 -24.62
CA GLN A 9 0.32 -12.95 -24.54
C GLN A 9 -0.57 -12.61 -23.34
N LEU A 10 -1.53 -13.49 -22.99
CA LEU A 10 -2.38 -13.30 -21.81
C LEU A 10 -1.57 -13.41 -20.50
N VAL A 11 -0.66 -14.38 -20.40
CA VAL A 11 0.24 -14.54 -19.25
C VAL A 11 1.13 -13.31 -19.08
N GLU A 12 1.75 -12.84 -20.16
CA GLU A 12 2.63 -11.66 -20.14
C GLU A 12 1.88 -10.39 -19.73
N LEU A 13 0.72 -10.14 -20.34
CA LEU A 13 -0.14 -9.00 -19.98
C LEU A 13 -0.56 -9.07 -18.51
N ARG A 14 -0.82 -10.28 -18.00
CA ARG A 14 -1.20 -10.46 -16.60
C ARG A 14 -0.04 -10.23 -15.66
N ALA A 15 1.14 -10.74 -15.97
CA ALA A 15 2.37 -10.50 -15.20
C ALA A 15 2.67 -9.00 -15.13
N LEU A 16 2.53 -8.26 -16.23
CA LEU A 16 2.70 -6.80 -16.25
C LEU A 16 1.69 -6.09 -15.33
N ARG A 17 0.40 -6.49 -15.37
CA ARG A 17 -0.63 -5.94 -14.49
C ARG A 17 -0.36 -6.25 -13.01
N MET A 18 0.22 -7.42 -12.71
CA MET A 18 0.62 -7.78 -11.35
C MET A 18 1.78 -6.93 -10.84
N ARG A 19 2.82 -6.71 -11.66
CA ARG A 19 3.94 -5.80 -11.33
C ARG A 19 3.44 -4.39 -11.03
N ARG A 20 2.57 -3.83 -11.87
CA ARG A 20 1.94 -2.51 -11.63
C ARG A 20 1.14 -2.46 -10.33
N ALA A 21 0.42 -3.53 -10.01
CA ALA A 21 -0.34 -3.62 -8.75
C ALA A 21 0.60 -3.68 -7.53
N GLN A 22 1.71 -4.39 -7.63
CA GLN A 22 2.75 -4.46 -6.60
C GLN A 22 3.41 -3.10 -6.36
N GLU A 23 3.80 -2.40 -7.43
CA GLU A 23 4.35 -1.04 -7.34
C GLU A 23 3.36 -0.07 -6.67
N LYS A 24 2.07 -0.15 -7.05
CA LYS A 24 1.02 0.67 -6.42
C LYS A 24 0.89 0.37 -4.92
N ALA A 25 0.93 -0.90 -4.52
CA ALA A 25 0.90 -1.31 -3.12
C ALA A 25 2.14 -0.82 -2.34
N GLN A 26 3.33 -0.88 -2.93
CA GLN A 26 4.56 -0.36 -2.33
C GLN A 26 4.49 1.15 -2.12
N ARG A 27 4.01 1.91 -3.13
CA ARG A 27 3.81 3.37 -2.98
C ARG A 27 2.81 3.67 -1.87
N GLN A 28 1.72 2.91 -1.78
CA GLN A 28 0.73 3.09 -0.72
C GLN A 28 1.31 2.77 0.66
N LEU A 29 2.13 1.72 0.78
CA LEU A 29 2.83 1.41 2.01
C LEU A 29 3.74 2.57 2.44
N GLY A 30 4.47 3.17 1.51
CA GLY A 30 5.30 4.36 1.76
C GLY A 30 4.48 5.54 2.27
N ARG A 31 3.33 5.84 1.65
CA ARG A 31 2.40 6.89 2.10
C ARG A 31 1.88 6.64 3.52
N HIS A 32 1.44 5.42 3.80
CA HIS A 32 1.00 5.03 5.14
C HIS A 32 2.11 5.22 6.18
N GLN A 33 3.34 4.78 5.89
CA GLN A 33 4.47 4.96 6.81
C GLN A 33 4.81 6.43 7.03
N GLN A 34 4.73 7.27 6.00
CA GLN A 34 4.92 8.71 6.15
C GLN A 34 3.82 9.33 7.01
N ALA A 35 2.55 8.96 6.79
CA ALA A 35 1.43 9.44 7.60
C ALA A 35 1.51 9.00 9.06
N ALA A 36 1.89 7.74 9.32
CA ALA A 36 2.09 7.22 10.67
C ALA A 36 3.20 7.99 11.40
N ARG A 37 4.37 8.18 10.75
CA ARG A 37 5.45 9.00 11.33
C ARG A 37 5.02 10.44 11.60
N ALA A 38 4.24 11.04 10.70
CA ALA A 38 3.72 12.40 10.91
C ALA A 38 2.77 12.48 12.11
N ALA A 39 1.91 11.47 12.31
CA ALA A 39 1.04 11.38 13.49
C ALA A 39 1.84 11.19 14.78
N GLU A 40 2.87 10.33 14.77
CA GLU A 40 3.79 10.15 15.90
C GLU A 40 4.52 11.45 16.25
N LEU A 41 5.06 12.16 15.25
CA LEU A 41 5.73 13.45 15.45
C LEU A 41 4.78 14.51 16.02
N ALA A 42 3.55 14.61 15.50
CA ALA A 42 2.57 15.55 16.02
C ALA A 42 2.21 15.25 17.48
N ARG A 43 2.06 13.97 17.85
CA ARG A 43 1.83 13.56 19.25
C ARG A 43 3.02 13.92 20.13
N HIS A 44 4.24 13.68 19.65
CA HIS A 44 5.44 14.05 20.40
C HIS A 44 5.53 15.57 20.60
N GLU A 45 5.28 16.38 19.57
CA GLU A 45 5.27 17.84 19.70
C GLU A 45 4.21 18.32 20.71
N SER A 46 3.02 17.73 20.68
CA SER A 46 1.96 18.02 21.66
C SER A 46 2.37 17.68 23.10
N LEU A 47 3.04 16.54 23.31
CA LEU A 47 3.55 16.14 24.63
C LEU A 47 4.68 17.06 25.12
N SER A 48 5.64 17.39 24.25
CA SER A 48 6.72 18.32 24.59
C SER A 48 6.18 19.69 24.96
N HIS A 49 5.21 20.21 24.19
CA HIS A 49 4.54 21.46 24.51
C HIS A 49 3.76 21.39 25.84
N GLU A 50 3.09 20.28 26.15
CA GLU A 50 2.40 20.10 27.43
C GLU A 50 3.38 20.16 28.61
N GLU A 51 4.56 19.55 28.48
CA GLU A 51 5.62 19.62 29.50
C GLU A 51 6.18 21.03 29.66
N GLU A 52 6.44 21.72 28.56
CA GLU A 52 6.88 23.12 28.55
C GLU A 52 5.82 24.04 29.18
N ARG A 53 4.55 23.89 28.76
CA ARG A 53 3.42 24.64 29.31
C ARG A 53 3.34 24.50 30.82
N ARG A 54 3.44 23.28 31.36
CA ARG A 54 3.40 23.05 32.82
C ARG A 54 4.54 23.77 33.54
N ARG A 55 5.76 23.71 33.00
CA ARG A 55 6.91 24.42 33.59
C ARG A 55 6.70 25.93 33.57
N GLU A 56 6.18 26.47 32.47
CA GLU A 56 5.88 27.89 32.34
C GLU A 56 4.74 28.32 33.28
N GLU A 57 3.66 27.54 33.36
CA GLU A 57 2.56 27.74 34.32
C GLU A 57 3.06 27.75 35.76
N ASP A 58 3.89 26.78 36.16
CA ASP A 58 4.46 26.70 37.51
C ASP A 58 5.29 27.96 37.84
N VAL A 59 6.09 28.44 36.89
CA VAL A 59 6.87 29.68 37.05
C VAL A 59 5.95 30.89 37.21
N LEU A 60 4.90 30.98 36.39
CA LEU A 60 3.91 32.06 36.48
C LEU A 60 3.20 32.07 37.84
N TYR A 61 2.77 30.89 38.32
CA TYR A 61 2.12 30.75 39.61
C TYR A 61 3.07 31.02 40.78
N ALA A 62 4.33 30.59 40.70
CA ALA A 62 5.34 30.90 41.71
C ALA A 62 5.60 32.40 41.82
N HIS A 63 5.70 33.12 40.68
CA HIS A 63 5.83 34.57 40.66
C HIS A 63 4.62 35.28 41.29
N LEU A 64 3.41 34.80 41.02
CA LEU A 64 2.18 35.30 41.63
C LEU A 64 2.14 35.07 43.15
N ALA A 65 2.72 33.97 43.63
CA ALA A 65 2.73 33.63 45.04
C ALA A 65 3.78 34.42 45.87
N GLN A 66 4.87 34.89 45.25
CA GLN A 66 5.99 35.53 45.95
C GLN A 66 5.82 37.04 46.19
N GLY A 67 4.76 37.70 45.69
CA GLY A 67 4.57 39.13 45.91
C GLY A 67 3.20 39.67 45.48
N THR A 68 2.97 40.96 45.72
CA THR A 68 1.75 41.65 45.26
C THR A 68 1.86 41.95 43.77
N ALA A 69 1.20 41.14 42.93
CA ALA A 69 1.10 41.41 41.50
C ALA A 69 0.19 42.61 41.22
N GLY A 70 0.67 43.57 40.43
CA GLY A 70 -0.14 44.70 40.00
C GLY A 70 -1.16 44.31 38.94
N HIS A 71 -2.14 45.18 38.68
CA HIS A 71 -3.17 44.93 37.65
C HIS A 71 -2.57 44.65 36.25
N ARG A 72 -1.48 45.35 35.89
CA ARG A 72 -0.78 45.12 34.61
C ARG A 72 -0.10 43.75 34.55
N ASP A 73 0.43 43.27 35.66
CA ASP A 73 1.09 41.96 35.73
C ASP A 73 0.05 40.84 35.59
N LEU A 74 -1.08 40.97 36.29
CA LEU A 74 -2.22 40.05 36.15
C LEU A 74 -2.75 39.97 34.70
N GLN A 75 -2.83 41.11 34.00
CA GLN A 75 -3.20 41.12 32.59
C GLN A 75 -2.17 40.40 31.71
N ARG A 76 -0.88 40.61 31.95
CA ARG A 76 0.20 39.92 31.22
C ARG A 76 0.16 38.41 31.44
N TYR A 77 -0.01 37.96 32.68
CA TYR A 77 -0.13 36.54 33.01
C TYR A 77 -1.35 35.89 32.36
N ARG A 78 -2.50 36.55 32.40
CA ARG A 78 -3.70 36.08 31.69
C ARG A 78 -3.47 35.97 30.18
N GLY A 79 -2.76 36.92 29.59
CA GLY A 79 -2.39 36.87 28.17
C GLY A 79 -1.47 35.68 27.87
N ALA A 80 -0.47 35.42 28.70
CA ALA A 80 0.46 34.30 28.56
C ALA A 80 -0.27 32.95 28.64
N LEU A 81 -1.10 32.73 29.67
CA LEU A 81 -1.91 31.52 29.81
C LEU A 81 -2.84 31.32 28.61
N SER A 82 -3.51 32.39 28.15
CA SER A 82 -4.37 32.30 26.97
C SER A 82 -3.60 31.95 25.70
N ALA A 83 -2.35 32.40 25.56
CA ALA A 83 -1.51 32.05 24.40
C ALA A 83 -1.09 30.59 24.45
N MET A 84 -0.72 30.08 25.62
CA MET A 84 -0.39 28.67 25.85
C MET A 84 -1.58 27.76 25.55
N ASP A 85 -2.78 28.10 26.05
CA ASP A 85 -4.02 27.38 25.76
C ASP A 85 -4.34 27.37 24.26
N HIS A 86 -4.17 28.52 23.60
CA HIS A 86 -4.41 28.61 22.17
C HIS A 86 -3.44 27.71 21.38
N ARG A 87 -2.16 27.68 21.77
CA ARG A 87 -1.16 26.81 21.14
C ARG A 87 -1.46 25.33 21.40
N ALA A 88 -1.87 24.96 22.61
CA ALA A 88 -2.27 23.60 22.95
C ALA A 88 -3.41 23.11 22.03
N ARG A 89 -4.46 23.92 21.85
CA ARG A 89 -5.57 23.59 20.93
C ARG A 89 -5.11 23.42 19.49
N GLN A 90 -4.23 24.29 19.00
CA GLN A 90 -3.67 24.15 17.64
C GLN A 90 -2.92 22.81 17.48
N LEU A 91 -2.15 22.40 18.48
CA LEU A 91 -1.43 21.13 18.46
C LEU A 91 -2.38 19.93 18.53
N GLU A 92 -3.43 19.99 19.35
CA GLU A 92 -4.49 18.97 19.37
C GLU A 92 -5.18 18.81 18.02
N GLU A 93 -5.51 19.92 17.36
CA GLU A 93 -6.08 19.91 16.00
C GLU A 93 -5.13 19.28 14.98
N GLN A 94 -3.83 19.58 15.08
CA GLN A 94 -2.80 18.99 14.21
C GLN A 94 -2.64 17.48 14.44
N VAL A 95 -2.61 17.04 15.70
CA VAL A 95 -2.59 15.62 16.07
C VAL A 95 -3.81 14.92 15.47
N HIS A 96 -5.01 15.47 15.69
CA HIS A 96 -6.24 14.90 15.18
C HIS A 96 -6.23 14.80 13.64
N ALA A 97 -5.80 15.86 12.96
CA ALA A 97 -5.70 15.86 11.50
C ALA A 97 -4.68 14.82 10.99
N ALA A 98 -3.54 14.66 11.67
CA ALA A 98 -2.52 13.68 11.31
C ALA A 98 -3.02 12.24 11.51
N GLU A 99 -3.70 11.96 12.62
CA GLU A 99 -4.31 10.65 12.89
C GLU A 99 -5.41 10.30 11.88
N MET A 100 -6.24 11.28 11.49
CA MET A 100 -7.26 11.07 10.49
C MET A 100 -6.66 10.73 9.12
N ARG A 101 -5.56 11.38 8.75
CA ARG A 101 -4.80 11.04 7.54
C ARG A 101 -4.18 9.64 7.64
N GLU A 102 -3.55 9.28 8.75
CA GLU A 102 -2.99 7.94 8.97
C GLU A 102 -4.08 6.86 8.79
N ARG A 103 -5.25 7.04 9.43
CA ARG A 103 -6.39 6.12 9.31
C ARG A 103 -6.88 6.00 7.88
N GLN A 104 -6.93 7.10 7.13
CA GLN A 104 -7.33 7.08 5.72
C GLN A 104 -6.33 6.30 4.86
N GLU A 105 -5.03 6.55 5.03
CA GLU A 105 -3.98 5.84 4.30
C GLU A 105 -3.93 4.35 4.68
N ALA A 106 -4.25 4.01 5.93
CA ALA A 106 -4.36 2.63 6.41
C ALA A 106 -5.53 1.88 5.74
N LYS A 107 -6.70 2.53 5.61
CA LYS A 107 -7.85 1.97 4.89
C LYS A 107 -7.50 1.71 3.43
N GLN A 108 -6.91 2.69 2.74
CA GLN A 108 -6.49 2.55 1.35
C GLN A 108 -5.45 1.43 1.17
N LYS A 109 -4.52 1.27 2.12
CA LYS A 109 -3.56 0.16 2.14
C LYS A 109 -4.27 -1.20 2.23
N GLN A 110 -5.28 -1.33 3.09
CA GLN A 110 -6.05 -2.58 3.24
C GLN A 110 -6.86 -2.89 1.98
N GLU A 111 -7.51 -1.88 1.38
CA GLU A 111 -8.26 -2.02 0.12
C GLU A 111 -7.34 -2.48 -1.01
N LEU A 112 -6.18 -1.85 -1.18
CA LEU A 112 -5.20 -2.23 -2.20
C LEU A 112 -4.64 -3.63 -1.97
N ALA A 113 -4.40 -4.03 -0.72
CA ALA A 113 -3.98 -5.39 -0.39
C ALA A 113 -5.07 -6.42 -0.74
N ALA A 114 -6.35 -6.11 -0.49
CA ALA A 114 -7.46 -6.96 -0.88
C ALA A 114 -7.58 -7.06 -2.41
N GLU A 115 -7.47 -5.94 -3.13
CA GLU A 115 -7.46 -5.90 -4.60
C GLU A 115 -6.29 -6.72 -5.17
N TYR A 116 -5.09 -6.56 -4.62
CA TYR A 116 -3.90 -7.30 -5.01
C TYR A 116 -4.10 -8.81 -4.84
N ARG A 117 -4.62 -9.26 -3.69
CA ARG A 117 -4.91 -10.70 -3.46
C ARG A 117 -5.92 -11.25 -4.46
N ARG A 118 -6.97 -10.50 -4.80
CA ARG A 118 -7.92 -10.91 -5.86
C ARG A 118 -7.22 -11.03 -7.21
N LYS A 119 -6.34 -10.08 -7.53
CA LYS A 119 -5.59 -10.11 -8.79
C LYS A 119 -4.59 -11.26 -8.85
N GLN A 120 -3.92 -11.57 -7.74
CA GLN A 120 -2.98 -12.68 -7.61
C GLN A 120 -3.68 -14.01 -7.92
N LYS A 121 -4.81 -14.31 -7.27
CA LYS A 121 -5.59 -15.54 -7.52
C LYS A 121 -5.92 -15.75 -9.00
N LEU A 122 -6.30 -14.68 -9.70
CA LEU A 122 -6.57 -14.73 -11.15
C LEU A 122 -5.29 -14.94 -11.96
N HIS A 123 -4.17 -14.35 -11.55
CA HIS A 123 -2.88 -14.57 -12.20
C HIS A 123 -2.42 -16.02 -12.06
N ASP A 124 -2.51 -16.58 -10.86
CA ASP A 124 -2.15 -17.97 -10.57
C ASP A 124 -3.00 -18.94 -11.40
N ARG A 125 -4.31 -18.67 -11.52
CA ARG A 125 -5.20 -19.48 -12.36
C ARG A 125 -4.84 -19.43 -13.84
N ILE A 126 -4.46 -18.25 -14.35
CA ILE A 126 -4.02 -18.12 -15.75
C ILE A 126 -2.70 -18.85 -15.98
N LEU A 127 -1.77 -18.78 -15.04
CA LEU A 127 -0.50 -19.53 -15.11
C LEU A 127 -0.75 -21.04 -15.13
N PHE A 128 -1.63 -21.53 -14.26
CA PHE A 128 -2.01 -22.93 -14.22
C PHE A 128 -2.60 -23.42 -15.56
N LEU A 129 -3.59 -22.69 -16.11
CA LEU A 129 -4.17 -23.03 -17.42
C LEU A 129 -3.13 -22.95 -18.55
N ALA A 130 -2.18 -22.02 -18.48
CA ALA A 130 -1.10 -21.92 -19.44
C ALA A 130 -0.14 -23.10 -19.39
N GLU A 131 0.13 -23.62 -18.20
CA GLU A 131 0.94 -24.81 -18.00
C GLU A 131 0.20 -26.07 -18.49
N GLU A 132 -1.09 -26.21 -18.18
CA GLU A 132 -1.91 -27.33 -18.68
C GLU A 132 -1.96 -27.36 -20.21
N ASN A 133 -2.22 -26.22 -20.87
CA ASN A 133 -2.24 -26.16 -22.33
C ASN A 133 -0.86 -26.52 -22.94
N ARG A 134 0.25 -26.07 -22.33
CA ARG A 134 1.59 -26.48 -22.80
C ARG A 134 1.81 -28.00 -22.69
N ARG A 135 1.32 -28.64 -21.63
CA ARG A 135 1.41 -30.10 -21.47
C ARG A 135 0.55 -30.83 -22.49
N GLU A 136 -0.65 -30.33 -22.79
CA GLU A 136 -1.50 -30.90 -23.84
C GLU A 136 -0.89 -30.73 -25.23
N GLU A 137 -0.33 -29.56 -25.53
CA GLU A 137 0.37 -29.29 -26.79
C GLU A 137 1.58 -30.22 -26.97
N ALA A 138 2.37 -30.45 -25.91
CA ALA A 138 3.48 -31.40 -25.94
C ALA A 138 3.00 -32.83 -26.22
N ARG A 139 1.97 -33.31 -25.51
CA ARG A 139 1.39 -34.65 -25.76
C ARG A 139 0.88 -34.81 -27.18
N ARG A 140 0.26 -33.77 -27.76
CA ARG A 140 -0.19 -33.81 -29.16
C ARG A 140 0.98 -33.85 -30.13
N ALA A 141 2.05 -33.11 -29.85
CA ALA A 141 3.26 -33.15 -30.66
C ALA A 141 3.93 -34.55 -30.59
N ASP A 142 3.98 -35.17 -29.41
CA ASP A 142 4.50 -36.54 -29.23
C ASP A 142 3.70 -37.54 -30.08
N VAL A 143 2.36 -37.51 -30.03
CA VAL A 143 1.51 -38.39 -30.85
C VAL A 143 1.68 -38.13 -32.34
N VAL A 144 1.83 -36.87 -32.77
CA VAL A 144 2.08 -36.54 -34.17
C VAL A 144 3.44 -37.08 -34.62
N SER A 145 4.47 -36.97 -33.78
CA SER A 145 5.79 -37.55 -34.04
C SER A 145 5.73 -39.07 -34.17
N GLU A 146 4.99 -39.76 -33.30
CA GLU A 146 4.79 -41.21 -33.37
C GLU A 146 4.14 -41.64 -34.70
N ILE A 147 3.12 -40.89 -35.16
CA ILE A 147 2.47 -41.14 -36.45
C ILE A 147 3.43 -40.91 -37.63
N GLU A 148 4.23 -39.83 -37.57
CA GLU A 148 5.24 -39.53 -38.60
C GLU A 148 6.34 -40.60 -38.64
N ASP A 149 6.80 -41.08 -37.48
CA ASP A 149 7.77 -42.17 -37.38
C ASP A 149 7.21 -43.50 -37.92
N GLU A 150 5.94 -43.82 -37.64
CA GLU A 150 5.26 -44.98 -38.23
C GLU A 150 5.17 -44.88 -39.77
N ASP A 151 4.85 -43.70 -40.31
CA ASP A 151 4.80 -43.44 -41.75
C ASP A 151 6.21 -43.52 -42.42
N ILE A 152 7.28 -43.22 -41.68
CA ILE A 152 8.68 -43.37 -42.14
C ILE A 152 9.11 -44.85 -42.15
N ILE A 153 8.67 -45.63 -41.16
CA ILE A 153 9.00 -47.07 -41.03
C ILE A 153 8.16 -47.92 -42.00
N HIS A 154 6.92 -47.51 -42.31
CA HIS A 154 6.06 -48.11 -43.34
C HIS A 154 5.85 -47.11 -44.48
N PRO A 155 6.88 -46.79 -45.29
CA PRO A 155 6.71 -45.93 -46.44
C PRO A 155 5.74 -46.65 -47.37
N LYS A 156 4.51 -46.11 -47.48
CA LYS A 156 3.38 -46.69 -48.23
C LYS A 156 3.90 -47.46 -49.43
N SER A 157 3.86 -48.79 -49.33
CA SER A 157 4.19 -49.71 -50.41
C SER A 157 3.08 -49.66 -51.46
N ASN A 158 2.86 -48.49 -52.07
CA ASN A 158 2.04 -48.29 -53.25
C ASN A 158 2.95 -48.26 -54.46
N LYS A 159 3.65 -49.38 -54.71
CA LYS A 159 3.90 -49.82 -56.08
C LYS A 159 2.60 -50.44 -56.58
N ARG A 160 1.67 -49.62 -57.07
CA ARG A 160 0.74 -50.10 -58.10
C ARG A 160 1.52 -50.19 -59.41
N ALA A 161 2.15 -51.34 -59.60
CA ALA A 161 2.44 -51.85 -60.93
C ALA A 161 1.10 -52.21 -61.57
N ARG A 162 0.68 -51.41 -62.55
CA ARG A 162 -0.05 -51.74 -63.79
C ARG A 162 -0.79 -50.51 -64.29
#